data_AF-A0A5E4U3B9-F1
#
_entry.id   AF-A0A5E4U3B9-F1
#
_cell.length_a   1.000
_cell.length_b   1.000
_cell.length_c   1.000
_cell.angle_alpha   90.00
_cell.angle_beta   90.00
_cell.angle_gamma   90.00
#
_symmetry.space_group_name_H-M   'P 1'
#
loop_
_entity.id
_entity.type
_entity.pdbx_description
1 polymer ?
#
loop_
_entity_poly.entity_id
_entity_poly.type
_entity_poly.pdbx_seq_one_letter_code
_entity_poly.pdbx_strand_id
1 'polypeptide(L)'
;MQAGAAHAASPSRALDRMLHALAQGEAPERIWVVDAAMRDAPGTSQYDKTMPGALSSAVATWFRDPAAFERPLLYRLRAPSLRAVLSAGVEVKGVARAARAVPSGRGIILNDASVVSGDRRSRVRLELPLWLAAQSEWLPYDPAPAQELRALLCEALDALYVRGESGFCYLSAHDASGTDGPALSKTDAVDAFRGMYRVRALPRTHPPYAIRLCGAGGAMANVLEAARWLQLDWGVASEIWSCPSYTRLAREAAQSAHRSLLGADAGAETAHLSRCLAGCAVPVLAVTGYARYIANQIGAFVPARFAALGGDDVDVGVDDITPGETPGVRWIVLNALRLLVSDGAIPATRIAQATRRYGMA
;
A
#
# COMPACT_ATOMS: atom_id res chain seq x y z
N MET A 1 -27.74 -13.35 22.46
CA MET A 1 -27.79 -12.86 21.06
C MET A 1 -26.71 -11.79 20.93
N GLN A 2 -25.46 -12.23 20.81
CA GLN A 2 -24.63 -12.19 19.58
C GLN A 2 -24.23 -10.76 19.12
N ALA A 3 -22.96 -10.46 19.42
CA ALA A 3 -21.98 -9.80 18.56
C ALA A 3 -22.19 -8.33 18.16
N GLY A 4 -22.01 -7.42 19.12
CA GLY A 4 -21.48 -6.07 18.86
C GLY A 4 -19.96 -6.05 19.00
N ALA A 5 -19.23 -6.76 18.12
CA ALA A 5 -17.78 -6.63 18.06
C ALA A 5 -17.45 -5.31 17.37
N ALA A 6 -16.86 -4.38 18.13
CA ALA A 6 -16.33 -3.10 17.68
C ALA A 6 -15.61 -3.25 16.33
N HIS A 7 -16.25 -2.71 15.29
CA HIS A 7 -15.82 -2.79 13.90
C HIS A 7 -14.61 -1.86 13.67
N ALA A 8 -13.40 -2.44 13.68
CA ALA A 8 -12.10 -1.78 13.57
C ALA A 8 -11.96 -0.80 12.38
N ALA A 9 -11.07 0.19 12.50
CA ALA A 9 -10.80 1.21 11.48
C ALA A 9 -10.01 0.67 10.28
N SER A 10 -10.72 0.25 9.22
CA SER A 10 -10.12 -0.07 7.92
C SER A 10 -9.70 1.19 7.13
N PRO A 11 -8.75 1.09 6.18
CA PRO A 11 -8.45 2.15 5.22
C PRO A 11 -9.70 2.70 4.50
N SER A 12 -10.60 1.85 4.01
CA SER A 12 -11.85 2.31 3.34
C SER A 12 -12.74 3.15 4.27
N ARG A 13 -12.92 2.75 5.54
CA ARG A 13 -13.67 3.55 6.51
C ARG A 13 -12.96 4.85 6.91
N ALA A 14 -11.63 4.85 6.91
CA ALA A 14 -10.86 6.07 7.16
C ALA A 14 -11.03 7.06 6.00
N LEU A 15 -10.97 6.57 4.77
CA LEU A 15 -11.25 7.33 3.56
C LEU A 15 -12.65 7.96 3.61
N ASP A 16 -13.69 7.18 3.91
CA ASP A 16 -15.05 7.68 4.02
C ASP A 16 -15.19 8.80 5.06
N ARG A 17 -14.61 8.61 6.25
CA ARG A 17 -14.62 9.64 7.31
C ARG A 17 -13.88 10.91 6.90
N MET A 18 -12.74 10.78 6.23
CA MET A 18 -11.96 11.93 5.76
C MET A 18 -12.72 12.71 4.69
N LEU A 19 -13.26 12.02 3.69
CA LEU A 19 -14.08 12.67 2.65
C LEU A 19 -15.32 13.32 3.25
N HIS A 20 -15.93 12.72 4.28
CA HIS A 20 -17.08 13.31 4.96
C HIS A 20 -16.73 14.59 5.70
N ALA A 21 -15.62 14.59 6.44
CA ALA A 21 -15.13 15.77 7.12
C ALA A 21 -14.80 16.90 6.12
N LEU A 22 -14.20 16.57 4.97
CA LEU A 22 -13.92 17.54 3.91
C LEU A 22 -15.19 18.15 3.29
N ALA A 23 -16.27 17.38 3.18
CA ALA A 23 -17.54 17.87 2.63
C ALA A 23 -18.35 18.75 3.61
N GLN A 24 -18.17 18.58 4.92
CA GLN A 24 -18.94 19.28 5.96
C GLN A 24 -18.24 20.55 6.51
N GLY A 25 -16.95 20.78 6.19
CA GLY A 25 -16.18 21.94 6.66
C GLY A 25 -16.16 23.13 5.67
N GLU A 26 -15.29 24.12 5.92
CA GLU A 26 -14.96 25.21 4.96
C GLU A 26 -14.09 24.75 3.77
N ALA A 27 -13.82 23.43 3.66
CA ALA A 27 -12.97 22.83 2.64
C ALA A 27 -13.57 22.68 1.22
N PRO A 28 -14.89 22.76 0.92
CA PRO A 28 -15.38 22.62 -0.45
C PRO A 28 -14.94 23.79 -1.35
N GLU A 29 -14.51 24.92 -0.77
CA GLU A 29 -13.87 26.00 -1.52
C GLU A 29 -12.38 25.77 -1.77
N ARG A 30 -11.74 24.83 -1.06
CA ARG A 30 -10.28 24.61 -1.09
C ARG A 30 -9.88 23.33 -1.82
N ILE A 31 -10.70 22.28 -1.80
CA ILE A 31 -10.40 20.95 -2.36
C ILE A 31 -11.56 20.48 -3.23
N TRP A 32 -11.26 19.96 -4.41
CA TRP A 32 -12.22 19.26 -5.26
C TRP A 32 -12.26 17.78 -4.90
N VAL A 33 -13.43 17.29 -4.50
CA VAL A 33 -13.69 15.85 -4.36
C VAL A 33 -14.52 15.40 -5.54
N VAL A 34 -13.99 14.46 -6.33
CA VAL A 34 -14.72 13.79 -7.40
C VAL A 34 -15.07 12.39 -6.92
N ASP A 35 -16.36 12.04 -6.93
CA ASP A 35 -16.83 10.69 -6.64
C ASP A 35 -17.37 10.05 -7.92
N ALA A 36 -16.54 9.22 -8.54
CA ALA A 36 -16.89 8.58 -9.82
C ALA A 36 -18.05 7.57 -9.69
N ALA A 37 -18.34 7.07 -8.47
CA ALA A 37 -19.47 6.18 -8.24
C ALA A 37 -20.82 6.87 -8.49
N MET A 38 -20.88 8.22 -8.45
CA MET A 38 -22.10 8.97 -8.78
C MET A 38 -22.52 8.88 -10.24
N ARG A 39 -21.67 8.36 -11.14
CA ARG A 39 -21.98 8.24 -12.58
C ARG A 39 -22.87 7.05 -12.93
N ASP A 40 -22.73 5.96 -12.18
CA ASP A 40 -23.34 4.68 -12.54
C ASP A 40 -24.72 4.47 -11.90
N ALA A 41 -25.29 5.49 -11.25
CA ALA A 41 -26.60 5.41 -10.61
C ALA A 41 -27.74 5.64 -11.64
N PRO A 42 -28.54 4.61 -12.01
CA PRO A 42 -29.75 4.81 -12.81
C PRO A 42 -30.80 5.51 -11.94
N GLY A 43 -31.47 6.52 -12.50
CA GLY A 43 -32.22 7.51 -11.72
C GLY A 43 -33.25 6.95 -10.73
N THR A 44 -33.15 7.35 -9.46
CA THR A 44 -34.23 7.98 -8.66
C THR A 44 -33.74 8.37 -7.26
N SER A 45 -34.17 9.55 -6.85
CA SER A 45 -34.46 10.02 -5.49
C SER A 45 -34.78 8.92 -4.46
N GLN A 46 -33.98 8.79 -3.38
CA GLN A 46 -34.32 9.15 -1.98
C GLN A 46 -33.34 8.49 -0.97
N TYR A 47 -32.54 9.35 -0.32
CA TYR A 47 -31.74 9.15 0.91
C TYR A 47 -30.70 8.00 0.97
N ASP A 48 -29.46 8.30 0.55
CA ASP A 48 -28.35 8.30 1.53
C ASP A 48 -27.22 9.27 1.08
N LYS A 49 -27.07 10.36 1.85
CA LYS A 49 -25.86 11.18 2.05
C LYS A 49 -24.85 11.29 0.89
N THR A 50 -25.24 11.84 -0.26
CA THR A 50 -24.25 12.39 -1.20
C THR A 50 -23.56 13.58 -0.53
N MET A 51 -22.22 13.61 -0.54
CA MET A 51 -21.43 14.71 0.00
C MET A 51 -21.86 16.05 -0.62
N PRO A 52 -22.26 17.05 0.18
CA PRO A 52 -22.44 18.41 -0.34
C PRO A 52 -21.14 18.87 -1.00
N GLY A 53 -21.19 19.22 -2.30
CA GLY A 53 -20.02 19.74 -3.04
C GLY A 53 -19.16 18.71 -3.79
N ALA A 54 -19.46 17.41 -3.75
CA ALA A 54 -18.75 16.43 -4.57
C ALA A 54 -19.18 16.47 -6.05
N LEU A 55 -18.22 16.33 -6.96
CA LEU A 55 -18.45 16.29 -8.40
C LEU A 55 -18.56 14.85 -8.90
N SER A 56 -19.42 14.59 -9.88
CA SER A 56 -19.44 13.30 -10.59
C SER A 56 -18.28 13.16 -11.57
N SER A 57 -17.65 14.25 -11.99
CA SER A 57 -16.53 14.27 -12.94
C SER A 57 -15.60 15.45 -12.75
N ALA A 58 -14.30 15.22 -12.99
CA ALA A 58 -13.32 16.31 -13.05
C ALA A 58 -13.47 17.17 -14.32
N VAL A 59 -14.19 16.71 -15.35
CA VAL A 59 -14.37 17.47 -16.60
C VAL A 59 -14.97 18.86 -16.35
N ALA A 60 -15.88 18.98 -15.38
CA ALA A 60 -16.49 20.25 -15.03
C ALA A 60 -15.48 21.26 -14.45
N THR A 61 -14.38 20.80 -13.84
CA THR A 61 -13.34 21.70 -13.30
C THR A 61 -12.50 22.32 -14.42
N TRP A 62 -12.36 21.65 -15.57
CA TRP A 62 -11.56 22.17 -16.69
C TRP A 62 -12.12 23.46 -17.30
N PHE A 63 -13.43 23.64 -17.20
CA PHE A 63 -14.14 24.79 -17.74
C PHE A 63 -14.44 25.85 -16.67
N ARG A 64 -14.04 25.62 -15.41
CA ARG A 64 -14.04 26.62 -14.34
C ARG A 64 -12.78 27.50 -14.44
N ASP A 65 -12.75 28.60 -13.67
CA ASP A 65 -11.69 29.61 -13.68
C ASP A 65 -10.27 28.98 -13.74
N PRO A 66 -9.37 29.43 -14.63
CA PRO A 66 -7.99 28.97 -14.70
C PRO A 66 -7.22 28.98 -13.37
N ALA A 67 -7.54 29.89 -12.44
CA ALA A 67 -6.95 29.91 -11.09
C ALA A 67 -7.39 28.71 -10.22
N ALA A 68 -8.47 28.00 -10.59
CA ALA A 68 -9.00 26.86 -9.86
C ALA A 68 -8.30 25.52 -10.19
N PHE A 69 -7.39 25.47 -11.17
CA PHE A 69 -6.61 24.27 -11.54
C PHE A 69 -5.54 23.85 -10.51
N GLU A 70 -5.18 24.75 -9.58
CA GLU A 70 -4.23 24.46 -8.51
C GLU A 70 -4.88 23.91 -7.24
N ARG A 71 -6.21 23.88 -7.17
CA ARG A 71 -6.92 23.30 -6.03
C ARG A 71 -6.69 21.79 -5.98
N PRO A 72 -6.36 21.22 -4.80
CA PRO A 72 -6.21 19.79 -4.65
C PRO A 72 -7.40 19.00 -5.19
N LEU A 73 -7.13 18.07 -6.09
CA LEU A 73 -8.11 17.14 -6.65
C LEU A 73 -7.95 15.77 -6.00
N LEU A 74 -8.98 15.36 -5.24
CA LEU A 74 -9.14 14.03 -4.67
C LEU A 74 -10.16 13.26 -5.50
N TYR A 75 -9.71 12.21 -6.19
CA TYR A 75 -10.55 11.41 -7.05
C TYR A 75 -10.89 10.07 -6.39
N ARG A 76 -12.11 9.95 -5.85
CA ARG A 76 -12.61 8.69 -5.32
C ARG A 76 -13.10 7.80 -6.46
N LEU A 77 -12.59 6.58 -6.49
CA LEU A 77 -12.93 5.55 -7.45
C LEU A 77 -13.33 4.26 -6.70
N ARG A 78 -14.29 3.52 -7.25
CA ARG A 78 -14.63 2.15 -6.84
C ARG A 78 -14.49 1.24 -8.04
N ALA A 79 -13.28 1.17 -8.62
CA ALA A 79 -13.10 0.48 -9.88
C ALA A 79 -12.06 -0.63 -9.81
N PRO A 80 -12.44 -1.85 -10.19
CA PRO A 80 -11.54 -3.00 -10.19
C PRO A 80 -10.57 -3.01 -11.39
N SER A 81 -10.83 -2.19 -12.42
CA SER A 81 -10.25 -2.37 -13.75
C SER A 81 -9.32 -1.24 -14.16
N LEU A 82 -8.31 -1.59 -14.95
CA LEU A 82 -7.38 -0.62 -15.53
C LEU A 82 -8.11 0.47 -16.33
N ARG A 83 -9.13 0.11 -17.12
CA ARG A 83 -9.87 1.06 -17.95
C ARG A 83 -10.43 2.24 -17.15
N ALA A 84 -10.99 1.97 -15.97
CA ALA A 84 -11.59 3.00 -15.15
C ALA A 84 -10.53 3.90 -14.49
N VAL A 85 -9.40 3.32 -14.05
CA VAL A 85 -8.27 4.09 -13.51
C VAL A 85 -7.64 4.97 -14.59
N LEU A 86 -7.54 4.47 -15.83
CA LEU A 86 -7.07 5.26 -16.98
C LEU A 86 -8.02 6.42 -17.29
N SER A 87 -9.33 6.18 -17.32
CA SER A 87 -10.33 7.25 -17.51
C SER A 87 -10.21 8.31 -16.43
N ALA A 88 -10.06 7.90 -15.16
CA ALA A 88 -9.80 8.81 -14.05
C ALA A 88 -8.48 9.57 -14.25
N GLY A 89 -7.41 8.89 -14.69
CA GLY A 89 -6.13 9.52 -14.99
C GLY A 89 -6.21 10.60 -16.07
N VAL A 90 -6.95 10.36 -17.15
CA VAL A 90 -7.22 11.37 -18.19
C VAL A 90 -7.98 12.56 -17.62
N GLU A 91 -8.98 12.30 -16.79
CA GLU A 91 -9.78 13.33 -16.14
C GLU A 91 -8.98 14.21 -15.18
N VAL A 92 -8.13 13.58 -14.37
CA VAL A 92 -7.22 14.25 -13.44
C VAL A 92 -6.17 15.04 -14.22
N LYS A 93 -5.64 14.49 -15.31
CA LYS A 93 -4.61 15.15 -16.15
C LYS A 93 -5.13 16.40 -16.85
N GLY A 94 -6.41 16.44 -17.20
CA GLY A 94 -7.02 17.60 -17.83
C GLY A 94 -6.82 17.70 -19.34
N VAL A 95 -7.59 18.59 -19.98
CA VAL A 95 -7.34 19.03 -21.35
C VAL A 95 -6.31 20.16 -21.31
N ALA A 96 -5.18 19.99 -22.00
CA ALA A 96 -4.18 21.03 -22.14
C ALA A 96 -4.78 22.23 -22.89
N ARG A 97 -5.02 23.35 -22.20
CA ARG A 97 -5.33 24.62 -22.87
C ARG A 97 -4.03 25.25 -23.35
N ALA A 98 -3.92 25.42 -24.67
CA ALA A 98 -2.73 25.93 -25.37
C ALA A 98 -2.19 27.30 -24.89
N ALA A 99 -2.88 28.01 -24.00
CA ALA A 99 -2.52 29.35 -23.54
C ALA A 99 -1.56 29.39 -22.34
N ARG A 100 -1.34 28.28 -21.61
CA ARG A 100 -0.32 28.18 -20.56
C ARG A 100 0.37 26.83 -20.62
N ALA A 101 1.69 26.84 -20.82
CA ALA A 101 2.52 25.66 -20.75
C ALA A 101 2.44 25.02 -19.36
N VAL A 102 2.47 23.69 -19.34
CA VAL A 102 2.43 22.76 -18.20
C VAL A 102 1.01 22.42 -17.71
N PRO A 103 0.44 21.28 -18.15
CA PRO A 103 -0.59 20.60 -17.37
C PRO A 103 -0.01 20.36 -15.98
N SER A 104 -0.78 20.63 -14.92
CA SER A 104 -0.31 20.40 -13.56
C SER A 104 0.10 18.94 -13.31
N GLY A 105 -0.25 18.00 -14.21
CA GLY A 105 0.39 16.69 -14.33
C GLY A 105 0.35 15.88 -13.04
N ARG A 106 -0.58 16.23 -12.15
CA ARG A 106 -0.61 15.78 -10.77
C ARG A 106 -2.03 15.48 -10.32
N GLY A 107 -2.16 14.49 -9.46
CA GLY A 107 -3.40 14.26 -8.74
C GLY A 107 -3.39 13.03 -7.86
N ILE A 108 -4.44 12.89 -7.07
CA ILE A 108 -4.55 11.84 -6.07
C ILE A 108 -5.81 11.02 -6.37
N ILE A 109 -5.62 9.73 -6.60
CA ILE A 109 -6.67 8.76 -6.88
C ILE A 109 -6.78 7.83 -5.68
N LEU A 110 -7.97 7.79 -5.09
CA LEU A 110 -8.33 7.01 -3.92
C LEU A 110 -9.24 5.89 -4.41
N ASN A 111 -8.70 4.69 -4.61
CA ASN A 111 -9.45 3.57 -5.17
C ASN A 111 -9.87 2.61 -4.06
N ASP A 112 -11.16 2.63 -3.75
CA ASP A 112 -11.83 1.76 -2.80
C ASP A 112 -12.29 0.46 -3.49
N ALA A 113 -11.35 -0.13 -4.24
CA ALA A 113 -11.46 -1.46 -4.79
C ALA A 113 -10.47 -2.34 -4.03
N SER A 114 -10.98 -3.41 -3.43
CA SER A 114 -10.18 -4.33 -2.64
C SER A 114 -9.72 -5.49 -3.49
N VAL A 115 -8.51 -6.00 -3.24
CA VAL A 115 -8.13 -7.33 -3.76
C VAL A 115 -9.04 -8.40 -3.16
N VAL A 116 -9.43 -8.24 -1.90
CA VAL A 116 -10.31 -9.14 -1.16
C VAL A 116 -11.72 -8.55 -1.18
N SER A 117 -12.53 -8.93 -2.15
CA SER A 117 -13.96 -8.67 -2.15
C SER A 117 -14.74 -9.94 -2.52
N GLY A 118 -15.81 -10.20 -1.77
CA GLY A 118 -16.79 -11.24 -2.10
C GLY A 118 -17.52 -10.92 -3.40
N ASP A 119 -17.63 -9.64 -3.75
CA ASP A 119 -18.11 -9.21 -5.04
C ASP A 119 -16.96 -9.17 -6.06
N ARG A 120 -17.03 -10.06 -7.07
CA ARG A 120 -16.07 -10.12 -8.18
C ARG A 120 -15.98 -8.82 -8.98
N ARG A 121 -16.98 -7.93 -8.90
CA ARG A 121 -16.97 -6.62 -9.55
C ARG A 121 -16.18 -5.57 -8.76
N SER A 122 -16.00 -5.76 -7.46
CA SER A 122 -15.24 -4.85 -6.61
C SER A 122 -13.78 -5.30 -6.42
N ARG A 123 -13.46 -6.50 -6.92
CA ARG A 123 -12.13 -7.11 -6.88
C ARG A 123 -11.16 -6.49 -7.87
N VAL A 124 -10.06 -5.92 -7.38
CA VAL A 124 -8.96 -5.43 -8.22
C VAL A 124 -8.45 -6.51 -9.16
N ARG A 125 -8.37 -6.18 -10.45
CA ARG A 125 -7.85 -7.08 -11.49
C ARG A 125 -6.32 -7.02 -11.53
N LEU A 126 -5.69 -8.15 -11.88
CA LEU A 126 -4.23 -8.31 -11.85
C LEU A 126 -3.47 -7.34 -12.76
N GLU A 127 -4.08 -6.89 -13.86
CA GLU A 127 -3.46 -5.95 -14.79
C GLU A 127 -3.20 -4.56 -14.19
N LEU A 128 -4.01 -4.12 -13.22
CA LEU A 128 -3.92 -2.78 -12.66
C LEU A 128 -2.60 -2.53 -11.89
N PRO A 129 -2.23 -3.33 -10.86
CA PRO A 129 -0.99 -3.11 -10.13
C PRO A 129 0.25 -3.29 -11.03
N LEU A 130 0.20 -4.19 -12.02
CA LEU A 130 1.29 -4.35 -12.99
C LEU A 130 1.45 -3.12 -13.87
N TRP A 131 0.34 -2.57 -14.39
CA TRP A 131 0.38 -1.35 -15.18
C TRP A 131 0.90 -0.16 -14.35
N LEU A 132 0.38 0.04 -13.13
CA LEU A 132 0.84 1.10 -12.22
C LEU A 132 2.35 0.99 -11.94
N ALA A 133 2.84 -0.23 -11.71
CA ALA A 133 4.27 -0.47 -11.50
C ALA A 133 5.14 -0.12 -12.73
N ALA A 134 4.59 -0.22 -13.94
CA ALA A 134 5.29 0.14 -15.17
C ALA A 134 5.30 1.65 -15.45
N GLN A 135 4.37 2.44 -14.90
CA GLN A 135 4.29 3.88 -15.17
C GLN A 135 5.11 4.72 -14.18
N SER A 136 6.15 5.40 -14.66
CA SER A 136 7.02 6.25 -13.83
C SER A 136 6.30 7.42 -13.16
N GLU A 137 5.29 7.99 -13.83
CA GLU A 137 4.50 9.11 -13.32
C GLU A 137 3.55 8.72 -12.18
N TRP A 138 3.31 7.41 -11.96
CA TRP A 138 2.33 6.92 -11.00
C TRP A 138 3.01 6.36 -9.76
N LEU A 139 2.57 6.78 -8.57
CA LEU A 139 3.03 6.29 -7.29
C LEU A 139 1.91 5.45 -6.65
N PRO A 140 1.90 4.12 -6.86
CA PRO A 140 0.92 3.25 -6.24
C PRO A 140 1.29 2.95 -4.79
N TYR A 141 0.29 3.08 -3.91
CA TYR A 141 0.37 2.78 -2.50
C TYR A 141 -0.75 1.81 -2.10
N ASP A 142 -0.39 0.86 -1.24
CA ASP A 142 -1.26 -0.13 -0.62
C ASP A 142 -1.16 -0.05 0.91
N PRO A 143 -1.82 0.94 1.52
CA PRO A 143 -1.75 1.16 2.96
C PRO A 143 -2.45 0.05 3.74
N ALA A 144 -1.79 -0.45 4.79
CA ALA A 144 -2.29 -1.46 5.70
C ALA A 144 -3.25 -0.87 6.76
N PRO A 145 -2.83 -0.04 7.73
CA PRO A 145 -3.76 0.56 8.69
C PRO A 145 -4.36 1.88 8.17
N ALA A 146 -5.54 2.22 8.69
CA ALA A 146 -6.21 3.52 8.46
C ALA A 146 -5.30 4.74 8.70
N GLN A 147 -4.43 4.68 9.72
CA GLN A 147 -3.52 5.77 10.06
C GLN A 147 -2.43 5.98 9.00
N GLU A 148 -1.98 4.90 8.36
CA GLU A 148 -1.01 4.96 7.26
C GLU A 148 -1.66 5.58 6.03
N LEU A 149 -2.89 5.18 5.67
CA LEU A 149 -3.63 5.83 4.57
C LEU A 149 -3.76 7.34 4.82
N ARG A 150 -4.14 7.74 6.03
CA ARG A 150 -4.26 9.16 6.39
C ARG A 150 -2.94 9.90 6.25
N ALA A 151 -1.85 9.32 6.75
CA ALA A 151 -0.51 9.90 6.64
C ALA A 151 -0.08 10.05 5.18
N LEU A 152 -0.25 9.00 4.37
CA LEU A 152 0.09 9.01 2.94
C LEU A 152 -0.72 10.06 2.16
N LEU A 153 -2.02 10.22 2.46
CA LEU A 153 -2.84 11.22 1.82
C LEU A 153 -2.37 12.65 2.18
N CYS A 154 -2.04 12.91 3.44
CA CYS A 154 -1.47 14.19 3.85
C CYS A 154 -0.14 14.49 3.15
N GLU A 155 0.77 13.51 3.09
CA GLU A 155 2.07 13.65 2.42
C GLU A 155 1.92 13.79 0.90
N ALA A 156 0.97 13.10 0.28
CA ALA A 156 0.67 13.25 -1.15
C ALA A 156 0.11 14.65 -1.46
N LEU A 157 -0.75 15.19 -0.59
CA LEU A 157 -1.25 16.55 -0.71
C LEU A 157 -0.13 17.58 -0.61
N ASP A 158 0.75 17.43 0.38
CA ASP A 158 1.92 18.29 0.55
C ASP A 158 2.86 18.20 -0.66
N ALA A 159 3.24 16.99 -1.07
CA ALA A 159 4.11 16.76 -2.22
C ALA A 159 3.61 17.41 -3.50
N LEU A 160 2.37 17.09 -3.89
CA LEU A 160 1.84 17.50 -5.19
C LEU A 160 1.40 18.96 -5.20
N TYR A 161 0.73 19.43 -4.15
CA TYR A 161 0.05 20.74 -4.17
C TYR A 161 0.76 21.84 -3.37
N VAL A 162 1.56 21.49 -2.36
CA VAL A 162 2.34 22.49 -1.59
C VAL A 162 3.75 22.62 -2.16
N ARG A 163 4.44 21.50 -2.36
CA ARG A 163 5.81 21.46 -2.90
C ARG A 163 5.87 21.48 -4.43
N GLY A 164 4.74 21.31 -5.09
CA GLY A 164 4.63 21.44 -6.54
C GLY A 164 5.16 20.25 -7.35
N GLU A 165 5.30 19.07 -6.72
CA GLU A 165 5.73 17.86 -7.44
C GLU A 165 4.68 17.45 -8.49
N SER A 166 5.17 16.87 -9.59
CA SER A 166 4.34 16.30 -10.66
C SER A 166 4.20 14.79 -10.46
N GLY A 167 3.09 14.21 -10.92
CA GLY A 167 2.81 12.78 -10.83
C GLY A 167 1.49 12.44 -10.14
N PHE A 168 1.07 11.19 -10.27
CA PHE A 168 -0.21 10.70 -9.80
C PHE A 168 -0.01 9.77 -8.61
N CYS A 169 -0.59 10.10 -7.45
CA CYS A 169 -0.63 9.19 -6.32
C CYS A 169 -1.87 8.30 -6.43
N TYR A 170 -1.68 6.99 -6.51
CA TYR A 170 -2.75 6.01 -6.42
C TYR A 170 -2.70 5.38 -5.02
N LEU A 171 -3.79 5.46 -4.27
CA LEU A 171 -3.91 4.84 -2.95
C LEU A 171 -5.05 3.83 -3.01
N SER A 172 -4.74 2.53 -2.81
CA SER A 172 -5.80 1.55 -2.56
C SER A 172 -6.39 1.75 -1.17
N ALA A 173 -7.70 1.58 -1.09
CA ALA A 173 -8.43 1.45 0.17
C ALA A 173 -9.12 0.09 0.19
N HIS A 174 -9.01 -0.60 1.32
CA HIS A 174 -9.60 -1.90 1.53
C HIS A 174 -10.24 -2.01 2.91
N ASP A 175 -11.14 -2.98 3.06
CA ASP A 175 -11.85 -3.25 4.31
C ASP A 175 -11.14 -4.20 5.26
N ALA A 176 -9.93 -4.66 4.93
CA ALA A 176 -9.16 -5.54 5.81
C ALA A 176 -9.06 -4.93 7.22
N SER A 177 -9.44 -5.72 8.21
CA SER A 177 -9.45 -5.32 9.62
C SER A 177 -8.03 -5.08 10.10
N GLY A 178 -7.61 -3.82 10.09
CA GLY A 178 -6.37 -3.38 10.74
C GLY A 178 -6.57 -3.22 12.25
N THR A 179 -5.51 -3.41 13.02
CA THR A 179 -5.48 -2.94 14.40
C THR A 179 -5.48 -1.41 14.40
N ASP A 180 -6.36 -0.79 15.20
CA ASP A 180 -6.31 0.63 15.49
C ASP A 180 -4.95 0.93 16.17
N GLY A 181 -4.03 1.50 15.40
CA GLY A 181 -2.75 1.99 15.89
C GLY A 181 -2.81 3.47 16.26
N PRO A 182 -1.86 3.97 17.05
CA PRO A 182 -1.68 5.42 17.21
C PRO A 182 -1.38 6.06 15.85
N ALA A 183 -1.60 7.37 15.75
CA ALA A 183 -1.16 8.13 14.59
C ALA A 183 0.35 7.92 14.37
N LEU A 184 0.77 7.79 13.11
CA LEU A 184 2.20 7.72 12.77
C LEU A 184 2.90 8.98 13.27
N SER A 185 4.15 8.82 13.74
CA SER A 185 5.00 9.98 13.99
C SER A 185 5.26 10.72 12.68
N LYS A 186 5.67 11.99 12.75
CA LYS A 186 5.99 12.75 11.53
C LYS A 186 7.09 12.07 10.70
N THR A 187 8.07 11.46 11.36
CA THR A 187 9.15 10.71 10.70
C THR A 187 8.58 9.46 10.01
N ASP A 188 7.75 8.67 10.70
CA ASP A 188 7.16 7.47 10.12
C ASP A 188 6.21 7.81 8.95
N ALA A 189 5.52 8.95 8.99
CA ALA A 189 4.67 9.41 7.89
C ALA A 189 5.50 9.70 6.62
N VAL A 190 6.62 10.41 6.77
CA VAL A 190 7.55 10.67 5.67
C VAL A 190 8.17 9.37 5.13
N ASP A 191 8.57 8.46 6.02
CA ASP A 191 9.14 7.16 5.65
C ASP A 191 8.10 6.26 4.96
N ALA A 192 6.85 6.26 5.45
CA ALA A 192 5.72 5.60 4.79
C ALA A 192 5.51 6.15 3.38
N PHE A 193 5.56 7.48 3.19
CA PHE A 193 5.46 8.09 1.87
C PHE A 193 6.65 7.73 0.97
N ARG A 194 7.86 7.54 1.53
CA ARG A 194 9.02 7.00 0.79
C ARG A 194 8.88 5.52 0.43
N GLY A 195 7.95 4.80 1.07
CA GLY A 195 7.49 3.48 0.67
C GLY A 195 7.63 2.41 1.74
N MET A 196 8.34 2.68 2.84
CA MET A 196 8.39 1.78 4.01
C MET A 196 8.78 2.48 5.31
N TYR A 197 8.28 1.98 6.44
CA TYR A 197 8.72 2.36 7.78
C TYR A 197 8.67 1.16 8.74
N ARG A 198 9.37 1.28 9.87
CA ARG A 198 9.48 0.19 10.84
C ARG A 198 8.32 0.21 11.82
N VAL A 199 7.58 -0.89 11.88
CA VAL A 199 6.46 -1.08 12.82
C VAL A 199 6.93 -1.68 14.13
N ARG A 200 7.84 -2.67 14.06
CA ARG A 200 8.38 -3.33 15.26
C ARG A 200 9.86 -3.64 15.05
N ALA A 201 10.69 -3.14 15.96
CA ALA A 201 12.12 -3.47 16.01
C ALA A 201 12.34 -4.88 16.60
N LEU A 202 13.49 -5.49 16.29
CA LEU A 202 13.93 -6.69 16.98
C LEU A 202 14.17 -6.41 18.48
N PRO A 203 13.98 -7.41 19.36
CA PRO A 203 14.39 -7.30 20.76
C PRO A 203 15.87 -6.97 20.90
N ARG A 204 16.23 -6.19 21.93
CA ARG A 204 17.64 -5.85 22.23
C ARG A 204 18.45 -7.06 22.69
N THR A 205 17.78 -8.11 23.17
CA THR A 205 18.37 -9.40 23.48
C THR A 205 18.68 -10.11 22.17
N HIS A 206 19.93 -10.03 21.68
CA HIS A 206 20.40 -10.66 20.43
C HIS A 206 19.80 -12.06 20.23
N PRO A 207 18.69 -12.18 19.47
CA PRO A 207 17.97 -13.44 19.42
C PRO A 207 18.77 -14.42 18.55
N PRO A 208 18.80 -15.72 18.90
CA PRO A 208 19.57 -16.70 18.14
C PRO A 208 19.08 -16.82 16.69
N TYR A 209 17.78 -16.56 16.44
CA TYR A 209 17.17 -16.56 15.13
C TYR A 209 16.34 -15.30 14.93
N ALA A 210 16.56 -14.61 13.82
CA ALA A 210 15.86 -13.38 13.48
C ALA A 210 15.45 -13.38 12.01
N ILE A 211 14.30 -12.79 11.72
CA ILE A 211 13.83 -12.53 10.35
C ILE A 211 13.22 -11.13 10.27
N ARG A 212 13.25 -10.52 9.08
CA ARG A 212 12.52 -9.30 8.75
C ARG A 212 11.28 -9.66 7.93
N LEU A 213 10.12 -9.24 8.40
CA LEU A 213 8.85 -9.42 7.68
C LEU A 213 8.37 -8.06 7.17
N CYS A 214 8.24 -7.93 5.87
CA CYS A 214 7.74 -6.74 5.18
C CYS A 214 6.32 -7.02 4.69
N GLY A 215 5.33 -6.24 5.14
CA GLY A 215 3.92 -6.41 4.76
C GLY A 215 3.35 -5.16 4.09
N ALA A 216 2.42 -5.34 3.15
CA ALA A 216 1.66 -4.27 2.50
C ALA A 216 0.16 -4.58 2.51
N GLY A 217 -0.66 -3.52 2.59
CA GLY A 217 -2.12 -3.59 2.57
C GLY A 217 -2.70 -4.65 3.49
N GLY A 218 -3.71 -5.37 2.99
CA GLY A 218 -4.41 -6.41 3.74
C GLY A 218 -3.53 -7.57 4.19
N ALA A 219 -2.39 -7.82 3.52
CA ALA A 219 -1.48 -8.91 3.91
C ALA A 219 -0.75 -8.61 5.23
N MET A 220 -0.70 -7.36 5.67
CA MET A 220 -0.05 -6.96 6.92
C MET A 220 -0.65 -7.68 8.15
N ALA A 221 -1.97 -7.91 8.18
CA ALA A 221 -2.61 -8.65 9.27
C ALA A 221 -2.05 -10.08 9.40
N ASN A 222 -1.89 -10.78 8.28
CA ASN A 222 -1.32 -12.13 8.25
C ASN A 222 0.18 -12.12 8.61
N VAL A 223 0.92 -11.08 8.20
CA VAL A 223 2.33 -10.90 8.59
C VAL A 223 2.49 -10.73 10.09
N LEU A 224 1.65 -9.90 10.72
CA LEU A 224 1.67 -9.68 12.17
C LEU A 224 1.39 -10.99 12.92
N GLU A 225 0.42 -11.77 12.44
CA GLU A 225 0.10 -13.07 13.03
C GLU A 225 1.23 -14.09 12.85
N ALA A 226 1.79 -14.19 11.64
CA ALA A 226 2.90 -15.08 11.36
C ALA A 226 4.11 -14.75 12.25
N ALA A 227 4.35 -13.47 12.53
CA ALA A 227 5.37 -13.05 13.48
C ALA A 227 5.11 -13.55 14.90
N ARG A 228 3.85 -13.66 15.34
CA ARG A 228 3.49 -14.26 16.63
C ARG A 228 3.78 -15.76 16.63
N TRP A 229 3.41 -16.47 15.56
CA TRP A 229 3.64 -17.91 15.43
C TRP A 229 5.13 -18.24 15.38
N LEU A 230 5.92 -17.47 14.63
CA LEU A 230 7.38 -17.58 14.59
C LEU A 230 8.01 -17.43 15.98
N GLN A 231 7.54 -16.47 16.77
CA GLN A 231 8.05 -16.27 18.12
C GLN A 231 7.65 -17.40 19.07
N LEU A 232 6.37 -17.80 19.08
CA LEU A 232 5.81 -18.75 20.05
C LEU A 232 6.17 -20.21 19.73
N ASP A 233 6.04 -20.62 18.47
CA ASP A 233 6.24 -22.01 18.07
C ASP A 233 7.69 -22.31 17.72
N TRP A 234 8.45 -21.31 17.23
CA TRP A 234 9.76 -21.52 16.62
C TRP A 234 10.90 -20.77 17.32
N GLY A 235 10.60 -19.87 18.26
CA GLY A 235 11.60 -19.05 18.93
C GLY A 235 12.34 -18.09 17.99
N VAL A 236 11.73 -17.74 16.86
CA VAL A 236 12.28 -16.82 15.85
C VAL A 236 11.77 -15.41 16.13
N ALA A 237 12.69 -14.49 16.41
CA ALA A 237 12.35 -13.08 16.56
C ALA A 237 12.07 -12.44 15.19
N SER A 238 11.11 -11.51 15.12
CA SER A 238 10.74 -10.86 13.86
C SER A 238 10.81 -9.34 13.98
N GLU A 239 11.58 -8.70 13.10
CA GLU A 239 11.44 -7.27 12.78
C GLU A 239 10.26 -7.11 11.82
N ILE A 240 9.39 -6.13 12.03
CA ILE A 240 8.24 -5.89 11.16
C ILE A 240 8.35 -4.52 10.50
N TRP A 241 8.15 -4.50 9.19
CA TRP A 241 8.14 -3.33 8.34
C TRP A 241 6.80 -3.21 7.62
N SER A 242 6.18 -2.02 7.67
CA SER A 242 5.09 -1.68 6.77
C SER A 242 5.69 -1.15 5.47
N CYS A 243 5.25 -1.68 4.34
CA CYS A 243 5.76 -1.35 3.02
C CYS A 243 4.60 -0.89 2.12
N PRO A 244 4.02 0.29 2.35
CA PRO A 244 2.88 0.75 1.58
C PRO A 244 3.20 0.92 0.10
N SER A 245 4.47 1.01 -0.34
CA SER A 245 4.79 0.99 -1.77
C SER A 245 6.11 0.29 -2.09
N TYR A 246 6.04 -0.99 -2.47
CA TYR A 246 7.19 -1.71 -3.01
C TYR A 246 7.71 -1.08 -4.32
N THR A 247 6.81 -0.60 -5.17
CA THR A 247 7.16 0.04 -6.44
C THR A 247 7.97 1.32 -6.24
N ARG A 248 7.60 2.17 -5.27
CA ARG A 248 8.38 3.37 -4.98
C ARG A 248 9.78 3.02 -4.47
N LEU A 249 9.89 2.07 -3.54
CA LEU A 249 11.18 1.61 -3.01
C LEU A 249 12.09 1.07 -4.12
N ALA A 250 11.55 0.23 -5.01
CA ALA A 250 12.30 -0.36 -6.10
C ALA A 250 12.80 0.70 -7.09
N ARG A 251 11.98 1.72 -7.40
CA ARG A 251 12.37 2.82 -8.29
C ARG A 251 13.45 3.69 -7.68
N GLU A 252 13.31 4.06 -6.41
CA GLU A 252 14.33 4.84 -5.70
C GLU A 252 15.65 4.07 -5.61
N ALA A 253 15.59 2.78 -5.28
CA ALA A 253 16.78 1.93 -5.20
C ALA A 253 17.44 1.72 -6.58
N ALA A 254 16.67 1.53 -7.65
CA ALA A 254 17.18 1.45 -9.01
C ALA A 254 17.85 2.76 -9.44
N GLN A 255 17.26 3.91 -9.11
CA GLN A 255 17.83 5.22 -9.40
C GLN A 255 19.14 5.45 -8.64
N SER A 256 19.18 5.09 -7.36
CA SER A 256 20.40 5.16 -6.55
C SER A 256 21.50 4.25 -7.11
N ALA A 257 21.19 2.99 -7.41
CA ALA A 257 22.12 2.04 -8.01
C ALA A 257 22.67 2.53 -9.37
N HIS A 258 21.80 3.10 -10.22
CA HIS A 258 22.22 3.68 -11.49
C HIS A 258 23.18 4.86 -11.30
N ARG A 259 22.91 5.76 -10.35
CA ARG A 259 23.81 6.89 -10.05
C ARG A 259 25.16 6.42 -9.54
N SER A 260 25.19 5.40 -8.68
CA SER A 260 26.45 4.82 -8.19
C SER A 260 27.28 4.19 -9.31
N LEU A 261 26.63 3.50 -10.27
CA LEU A 261 27.32 2.97 -11.46
C LEU A 261 27.98 4.06 -12.31
N LEU A 262 27.42 5.27 -12.34
CA LEU A 262 27.97 6.41 -13.09
C LEU A 262 29.08 7.16 -12.33
N GLY A 263 29.49 6.69 -11.14
CA GLY A 263 30.56 7.32 -10.37
C GLY A 263 30.19 8.69 -9.79
N ALA A 264 28.90 9.02 -9.70
CA ALA A 264 28.40 10.25 -9.07
C ALA A 264 28.42 10.21 -7.53
N ASP A 265 29.17 9.26 -6.94
CA ASP A 265 29.10 8.84 -5.53
C ASP A 265 29.80 9.75 -4.51
N ALA A 266 30.35 10.91 -4.93
CA ALA A 266 30.85 11.92 -4.00
C ALA A 266 29.67 12.67 -3.34
N GLY A 267 28.88 11.97 -2.50
CA GLY A 267 27.77 12.52 -1.71
C GLY A 267 26.37 12.01 -2.06
N ALA A 268 26.23 10.93 -2.83
CA ALA A 268 24.91 10.41 -3.19
C ALA A 268 24.15 9.87 -1.97
N GLU A 269 22.90 10.32 -1.79
CA GLU A 269 22.03 9.83 -0.71
C GLU A 269 21.73 8.34 -0.93
N THR A 270 21.98 7.52 0.10
CA THR A 270 21.66 6.10 0.08
C THR A 270 20.15 5.90 -0.06
N ALA A 271 19.74 4.99 -0.95
CA ALA A 271 18.32 4.68 -1.16
C ALA A 271 17.62 4.38 0.18
N HIS A 272 16.38 4.86 0.32
CA HIS A 272 15.56 4.66 1.51
C HIS A 272 15.50 3.19 1.93
N LEU A 273 15.25 2.28 0.98
CA LEU A 273 15.27 0.83 1.20
C LEU A 273 16.59 0.35 1.83
N SER A 274 17.72 0.80 1.29
CA SER A 274 19.06 0.42 1.78
C SER A 274 19.32 0.97 3.18
N ARG A 275 18.83 2.17 3.51
CA ARG A 275 18.90 2.74 4.87
C ARG A 275 18.03 1.97 5.86
N CYS A 276 16.78 1.69 5.50
CA CYS A 276 15.84 0.96 6.34
C CYS A 276 16.35 -0.45 6.66
N LEU A 277 16.85 -1.15 5.65
CA LEU A 277 17.34 -2.53 5.79
C LEU A 277 18.85 -2.62 6.05
N ALA A 278 19.50 -1.51 6.40
CA ALA A 278 20.92 -1.48 6.71
C ALA A 278 21.27 -2.39 7.91
N GLY A 279 22.57 -2.69 8.02
CA GLY A 279 23.18 -3.13 9.28
C GLY A 279 22.87 -4.55 9.75
N CYS A 280 22.29 -5.42 8.93
CA CYS A 280 22.13 -6.82 9.31
C CYS A 280 21.90 -7.75 8.11
N ALA A 281 22.55 -8.92 8.11
CA ALA A 281 22.33 -9.99 7.13
C ALA A 281 21.03 -10.79 7.38
N VAL A 282 20.14 -10.28 8.24
CA VAL A 282 18.88 -10.93 8.62
C VAL A 282 18.02 -11.14 7.37
N PRO A 283 17.56 -12.37 7.10
CA PRO A 283 16.72 -12.67 5.95
C PRO A 283 15.44 -11.83 5.94
N VAL A 284 14.99 -11.45 4.75
CA VAL A 284 13.83 -10.60 4.50
C VAL A 284 12.77 -11.38 3.74
N LEU A 285 11.56 -11.41 4.28
CA LEU A 285 10.37 -11.95 3.62
C LEU A 285 9.40 -10.81 3.35
N ALA A 286 9.18 -10.48 2.08
CA ALA A 286 8.20 -9.49 1.66
C ALA A 286 6.87 -10.14 1.28
N VAL A 287 5.77 -9.54 1.69
CA VAL A 287 4.42 -10.09 1.55
C VAL A 287 3.48 -8.99 1.06
N THR A 288 2.67 -9.32 0.05
CA THR A 288 1.64 -8.43 -0.50
C THR A 288 0.37 -9.22 -0.83
N GLY A 289 -0.77 -8.54 -0.88
CA GLY A 289 -2.01 -9.12 -1.41
C GLY A 289 -2.08 -9.14 -2.93
N TYR A 290 -1.21 -8.41 -3.64
CA TYR A 290 -1.12 -8.48 -5.10
C TYR A 290 -0.23 -9.63 -5.56
N ALA A 291 -0.04 -9.80 -6.87
CA ALA A 291 0.89 -10.81 -7.40
C ALA A 291 2.30 -10.64 -6.83
N ARG A 292 2.99 -11.76 -6.57
CA ARG A 292 4.32 -11.84 -5.95
C ARG A 292 5.31 -10.89 -6.58
N TYR A 293 5.21 -10.71 -7.90
CA TYR A 293 6.06 -9.78 -8.65
C TYR A 293 6.14 -8.39 -8.01
N ILE A 294 5.03 -7.86 -7.46
CA ILE A 294 4.99 -6.52 -6.86
C ILE A 294 5.97 -6.41 -5.68
N ALA A 295 5.92 -7.35 -4.74
CA ALA A 295 6.88 -7.39 -3.63
C ALA A 295 8.29 -7.79 -4.10
N ASN A 296 8.41 -8.60 -5.15
CA ASN A 296 9.71 -9.04 -5.67
C ASN A 296 10.53 -7.91 -6.31
N GLN A 297 9.91 -6.77 -6.65
CA GLN A 297 10.59 -5.60 -7.24
C GLN A 297 11.77 -5.08 -6.41
N ILE A 298 11.70 -5.20 -5.08
CA ILE A 298 12.78 -4.73 -4.19
C ILE A 298 13.93 -5.73 -4.04
N GLY A 299 13.75 -6.98 -4.46
CA GLY A 299 14.65 -8.09 -4.12
C GLY A 299 16.10 -7.90 -4.54
N ALA A 300 16.33 -7.28 -5.70
CA ALA A 300 17.68 -7.01 -6.22
C ALA A 300 18.47 -6.00 -5.36
N PHE A 301 17.79 -5.23 -4.51
CA PHE A 301 18.38 -4.14 -3.72
C PHE A 301 18.44 -4.47 -2.21
N VAL A 302 17.96 -5.65 -1.81
CA VAL A 302 17.99 -6.09 -0.42
C VAL A 302 19.35 -6.71 -0.11
N PRO A 303 20.10 -6.21 0.89
CA PRO A 303 21.47 -6.67 1.20
C PRO A 303 21.53 -7.98 2.00
N ALA A 304 20.47 -8.80 1.93
CA ALA A 304 20.31 -10.03 2.70
C ALA A 304 19.53 -11.07 1.87
N ARG A 305 19.44 -12.30 2.38
CA ARG A 305 18.57 -13.31 1.74
C ARG A 305 17.15 -12.79 1.67
N PHE A 306 16.54 -12.90 0.49
CA PHE A 306 15.25 -12.31 0.21
C PHE A 306 14.31 -13.33 -0.42
N ALA A 307 13.04 -13.31 -0.01
CA ALA A 307 11.95 -13.91 -0.77
C ALA A 307 10.71 -13.00 -0.72
N ALA A 308 9.85 -13.15 -1.72
CA ALA A 308 8.58 -12.45 -1.82
C ALA A 308 7.42 -13.46 -1.90
N LEU A 309 6.29 -13.09 -1.31
CA LEU A 309 5.01 -13.79 -1.40
C LEU A 309 3.93 -12.83 -1.90
N GLY A 310 3.05 -13.31 -2.76
CA GLY A 310 1.91 -12.56 -3.28
C GLY A 310 0.60 -13.32 -3.18
N GLY A 311 -0.52 -12.67 -3.50
CA GLY A 311 -1.85 -13.30 -3.53
C GLY A 311 -2.01 -14.43 -4.55
N ASP A 312 -1.08 -14.54 -5.50
CA ASP A 312 -0.93 -15.69 -6.41
C ASP A 312 -0.29 -16.91 -5.72
N ASP A 313 0.29 -16.74 -4.53
CA ASP A 313 0.74 -17.83 -3.67
C ASP A 313 -0.41 -18.31 -2.77
N VAL A 314 -1.36 -19.00 -3.40
CA VAL A 314 -2.53 -19.54 -2.71
C VAL A 314 -2.13 -20.74 -1.85
N ASP A 315 -2.33 -20.63 -0.54
CA ASP A 315 -2.30 -21.74 0.41
C ASP A 315 -3.63 -22.50 0.34
N VAL A 316 -3.62 -23.83 0.51
CA VAL A 316 -4.82 -24.69 0.44
C VAL A 316 -5.53 -24.75 1.81
N GLY A 317 -5.24 -23.81 2.72
CA GLY A 317 -5.70 -23.81 4.12
C GLY A 317 -7.02 -23.07 4.37
N VAL A 318 -7.79 -23.56 5.37
CA VAL A 318 -9.14 -23.07 5.73
C VAL A 318 -9.12 -22.01 6.85
N ASP A 319 -7.96 -21.74 7.46
CA ASP A 319 -7.84 -21.01 8.74
C ASP A 319 -7.15 -19.62 8.64
N ASP A 320 -7.16 -18.97 7.47
CA ASP A 320 -6.52 -17.66 7.32
C ASP A 320 -7.34 -16.50 7.92
N ILE A 321 -6.66 -15.59 8.63
CA ILE A 321 -7.25 -14.38 9.23
C ILE A 321 -7.85 -13.47 8.14
N THR A 322 -7.22 -13.45 6.97
CA THR A 322 -7.76 -12.81 5.76
C THR A 322 -8.06 -13.92 4.75
N PRO A 323 -9.31 -14.37 4.60
CA PRO A 323 -9.62 -15.47 3.71
C PRO A 323 -9.34 -15.11 2.24
N GLY A 324 -8.57 -15.96 1.56
CA GLY A 324 -8.78 -16.28 0.15
C GLY A 324 -7.76 -15.79 -0.88
N GLU A 325 -7.05 -14.67 -0.70
CA GLU A 325 -6.25 -14.06 -1.79
C GLU A 325 -5.00 -13.29 -1.31
N THR A 326 -4.61 -13.45 -0.04
CA THR A 326 -3.29 -13.01 0.46
C THR A 326 -2.53 -14.24 0.96
N PRO A 327 -1.18 -14.21 1.01
CA PRO A 327 -0.41 -15.29 1.60
C PRO A 327 -0.91 -15.62 3.00
N GLY A 328 -1.31 -16.88 3.20
CA GLY A 328 -1.81 -17.37 4.47
C GLY A 328 -0.77 -17.34 5.58
N VAL A 329 -1.21 -17.34 6.84
CA VAL A 329 -0.31 -17.25 7.99
C VAL A 329 0.66 -18.44 8.01
N ARG A 330 0.13 -19.65 7.76
CA ARG A 330 0.91 -20.90 7.66
C ARG A 330 1.97 -20.81 6.58
N TRP A 331 1.58 -20.32 5.41
CA TRP A 331 2.47 -20.14 4.27
C TRP A 331 3.58 -19.13 4.53
N ILE A 332 3.28 -18.00 5.18
CA ILE A 332 4.27 -17.00 5.58
C ILE A 332 5.27 -17.62 6.56
N VAL A 333 4.80 -18.32 7.61
CA VAL A 333 5.66 -18.99 8.60
C VAL A 333 6.57 -20.01 7.92
N LEU A 334 6.03 -20.84 7.02
CA LEU A 334 6.82 -21.85 6.32
C LEU A 334 7.93 -21.22 5.49
N ASN A 335 7.64 -20.18 4.72
CA ASN A 335 8.63 -19.51 3.88
C ASN A 335 9.67 -18.73 4.71
N ALA A 336 9.26 -18.18 5.85
CA ALA A 336 10.20 -17.60 6.82
C ALA A 336 11.20 -18.65 7.34
N LEU A 337 10.72 -19.83 7.73
CA LEU A 337 11.58 -20.94 8.16
C LEU A 337 12.48 -21.44 7.01
N ARG A 338 11.96 -21.50 5.77
CA ARG A 338 12.77 -21.88 4.59
C ARG A 338 13.90 -20.89 4.32
N LEU A 339 13.65 -19.59 4.48
CA LEU A 339 14.70 -18.56 4.38
C LEU A 339 15.79 -18.77 5.43
N LEU A 340 15.40 -19.02 6.69
CA LEU A 340 16.34 -19.27 7.79
C LEU A 340 17.14 -20.55 7.62
N VAL A 341 16.52 -21.62 7.08
CA VAL A 341 17.24 -22.86 6.73
C VAL A 341 18.25 -22.59 5.61
N SER A 342 17.83 -21.86 4.57
CA SER A 342 18.71 -21.52 3.45
C SER A 342 19.88 -20.64 3.88
N ASP A 343 19.68 -19.85 4.94
CA ASP A 343 20.72 -19.05 5.60
C ASP A 343 21.63 -19.85 6.53
N GLY A 344 21.31 -21.13 6.79
CA GLY A 344 22.05 -21.98 7.73
C GLY A 344 21.77 -21.64 9.19
N ALA A 345 20.84 -20.72 9.49
CA ALA A 345 20.51 -20.31 10.84
C ALA A 345 19.78 -21.42 11.63
N ILE A 346 18.93 -22.21 10.96
CA ILE A 346 18.18 -23.31 11.60
C ILE A 346 18.28 -24.61 10.78
N PRO A 347 18.14 -25.80 11.41
CA PRO A 347 18.24 -27.07 10.70
C PRO A 347 17.03 -27.34 9.80
N ALA A 348 17.26 -28.03 8.68
CA ALA A 348 16.22 -28.38 7.69
C ALA A 348 15.05 -29.21 8.27
N THR A 349 15.27 -29.92 9.37
CA THR A 349 14.22 -30.67 10.08
C THR A 349 13.06 -29.78 10.57
N ARG A 350 13.31 -28.48 10.79
CA ARG A 350 12.28 -27.49 11.16
C ARG A 350 11.20 -27.34 10.09
N ILE A 351 11.56 -27.43 8.81
CA ILE A 351 10.58 -27.36 7.70
C ILE A 351 9.61 -28.54 7.78
N ALA A 352 10.13 -29.77 7.90
CA ALA A 352 9.30 -30.96 8.00
C ALA A 352 8.40 -30.95 9.25
N GLN A 353 8.86 -30.37 10.36
CA GLN A 353 8.04 -30.15 11.54
C GLN A 353 6.90 -29.16 11.27
N ALA A 354 7.19 -28.04 10.58
CA ALA A 354 6.20 -27.02 10.26
C ALA A 354 5.13 -27.54 9.31
N THR A 355 5.52 -28.24 8.24
CA THR A 355 4.59 -28.84 7.28
C THR A 355 3.62 -29.80 7.98
N ARG A 356 4.12 -30.65 8.90
CA ARG A 356 3.25 -31.54 9.69
C ARG A 356 2.36 -30.78 10.68
N ARG A 357 2.91 -29.80 11.40
CA ARG A 357 2.17 -29.01 12.41
C ARG A 357 0.98 -28.28 11.80
N TYR A 358 1.16 -27.73 10.60
CA TYR A 358 0.17 -26.88 9.95
C TYR A 358 -0.70 -27.61 8.91
N GLY A 359 -0.51 -28.94 8.76
CA GLY A 359 -1.31 -29.75 7.84
C GLY A 359 -1.11 -29.40 6.36
N MET A 360 0.09 -28.96 5.98
CA MET A 360 0.44 -28.60 4.59
C MET A 360 1.10 -29.75 3.82
N ALA A 361 0.88 -30.99 4.27
CA ALA A 361 1.53 -32.20 3.76
C ALA A 361 0.76 -32.85 2.61
#